data_AF-A0A3D5KLC9-F1
#
_entry.id   AF-A0A3D5KLC9-F1
#
_cell.length_a   1.000
_cell.length_b   1.000
_cell.length_c   1.000
_cell.angle_alpha   90.00
_cell.angle_beta   90.00
_cell.angle_gamma   90.00
#
_symmetry.space_group_name_H-M   'P 1'
#
loop_
_entity.id
_entity.type
_entity.pdbx_description
1 polymer ?
#
loop_
_entity_poly.entity_id
_entity_poly.type
_entity_poly.pdbx_seq_one_letter_code
_entity_poly.pdbx_strand_id
1 'polypeptide(L)'
;MVSVNNLSLQFGKRVLFDQVNLKFANGNCYGVIGANGAGKSTFLKILTGEIDPTAGQVVIEPGKRMAVLKQNHFEFDDVPVLDTVIMGHAKLWQIMQEKDAIYAKPDFSEVDGVKASELEHEFSEMNGWNAQSDAAALLSNLGITEDLHYLHMHALNGNQKVRVLLAQAIFGNPDILVLDEPTNDLDL
;
A
#
# COMPACT_ATOMS: atom_id res chain seq x y z
N MET A 1 12.04 2.25 11.65
CA MET A 1 11.88 3.53 12.37
C MET A 1 11.59 4.66 11.39
N VAL A 2 10.66 5.56 11.73
CA VAL A 2 10.36 6.77 10.92
C VAL A 2 10.68 8.01 11.75
N SER A 3 11.41 8.96 11.16
CA SER A 3 11.78 10.22 11.80
C SER A 3 11.32 11.40 10.96
N VAL A 4 10.71 12.38 11.61
CA VAL A 4 10.27 13.64 11.00
C VAL A 4 11.12 14.75 11.60
N ASN A 5 11.82 15.51 10.77
CA ASN A 5 12.77 16.53 11.22
C ASN A 5 12.41 17.89 10.63
N ASN A 6 12.14 18.87 11.50
CA ASN A 6 11.83 20.27 11.16
C ASN A 6 10.79 20.40 10.02
N LEU A 7 9.78 19.53 10.03
CA LEU A 7 8.81 19.46 8.94
C LEU A 7 7.86 20.65 9.00
N SER A 8 7.81 21.41 7.91
CA SER A 8 6.91 22.54 7.74
C SER A 8 6.13 22.40 6.44
N LEU A 9 4.84 22.76 6.47
CA LEU A 9 4.01 22.81 5.28
C LEU A 9 3.17 24.09 5.26
N GLN A 10 3.26 24.81 4.14
CA GLN A 10 2.53 26.03 3.90
C GLN A 10 1.91 26.03 2.49
N PHE A 11 0.63 26.39 2.41
CA PHE A 11 -0.06 26.64 1.14
C PHE A 11 -0.33 28.14 0.99
N GLY A 12 0.42 28.80 0.10
CA GLY A 12 0.33 30.24 -0.08
C GLY A 12 0.66 31.00 1.22
N LYS A 13 -0.33 31.61 1.85
CA LYS A 13 -0.17 32.32 3.14
C LYS A 13 -0.58 31.49 4.37
N ARG A 14 -1.16 30.30 4.18
CA ARG A 14 -1.67 29.46 5.26
C ARG A 14 -0.64 28.43 5.65
N VAL A 15 -0.11 28.56 6.86
CA VAL A 15 0.73 27.54 7.51
C VAL A 15 -0.17 26.46 8.10
N LEU A 16 0.05 25.20 7.74
CA LEU A 16 -0.67 24.07 8.35
C LEU A 16 0.06 23.56 9.59
N PHE A 17 1.37 23.40 9.49
CA PHE A 17 2.25 23.09 10.61
C PHE A 17 3.67 23.58 10.30
N ASP A 18 4.41 23.88 11.37
CA ASP A 18 5.74 24.48 11.30
C ASP A 18 6.68 23.78 12.30
N GLN A 19 7.87 23.41 11.81
CA GLN A 19 8.96 22.81 12.59
C GLN A 19 8.57 21.58 13.42
N VAL A 20 7.76 20.69 12.84
CA VAL A 20 7.36 19.44 13.48
C VAL A 20 8.54 18.48 13.57
N ASN A 21 8.81 17.98 14.77
CA ASN A 21 9.84 17.00 15.06
C ASN A 21 9.20 15.79 15.76
N LEU A 22 9.23 14.62 15.12
CA LEU A 22 8.58 13.41 15.62
C LEU A 22 9.43 12.17 15.33
N LYS A 23 9.29 11.16 16.18
CA LYS A 23 9.96 9.87 16.01
C LYS A 23 8.97 8.75 16.27
N PHE A 24 8.76 7.91 15.26
CA PHE A 24 7.94 6.72 15.32
C PHE A 24 8.85 5.50 15.53
N ALA A 25 8.76 4.91 16.72
CA ALA A 25 9.51 3.72 17.12
C ALA A 25 8.76 2.45 16.70
N ASN A 26 9.53 1.39 16.43
CA ASN A 26 8.99 0.11 15.97
C ASN A 26 8.08 -0.53 17.05
N GLY A 27 7.03 -1.22 16.60
CA GLY A 27 6.11 -1.95 17.48
C GLY A 27 5.04 -1.10 18.17
N ASN A 28 4.97 0.20 17.88
CA ASN A 28 3.98 1.10 18.47
C ASN A 28 2.87 1.45 17.48
N CYS A 29 1.67 1.67 18.00
CA CYS A 29 0.55 2.26 17.27
C CYS A 29 0.41 3.73 17.67
N TYR A 30 0.31 4.61 16.68
CA TYR A 30 0.23 6.06 16.88
C TYR A 30 -1.07 6.60 16.29
N GLY A 31 -1.86 7.31 17.11
CA GLY A 31 -3.05 8.02 16.66
C GLY A 31 -2.75 9.50 16.39
N VAL A 32 -3.07 9.97 15.18
CA VAL A 32 -2.99 11.39 14.83
C VAL A 32 -4.36 12.03 15.02
N ILE A 33 -4.50 12.90 16.02
CA ILE A 33 -5.76 13.56 16.36
C ILE A 33 -5.66 15.08 16.22
N GLY A 34 -6.80 15.76 16.04
CA GLY A 34 -6.87 17.21 15.87
C GLY A 34 -8.13 17.66 15.15
N ALA A 35 -8.40 18.97 15.16
CA ALA A 35 -9.58 19.55 14.51
C ALA A 35 -9.59 19.33 12.98
N ASN A 36 -10.77 19.49 12.37
CA ASN A 36 -10.89 19.47 10.91
C ASN A 36 -10.10 20.63 10.29
N GLY A 37 -9.31 20.34 9.26
CA GLY A 37 -8.42 21.32 8.64
C GLY A 37 -7.11 21.61 9.40
N ALA A 38 -6.81 20.85 10.46
CA ALA A 38 -5.51 20.91 11.16
C ALA A 38 -4.34 20.29 10.36
N GLY A 39 -4.61 19.72 9.19
CA GLY A 39 -3.58 19.13 8.33
C GLY A 39 -3.25 17.67 8.59
N LYS A 40 -4.10 16.90 9.30
CA LYS A 40 -3.88 15.48 9.62
C LYS A 40 -3.64 14.61 8.37
N SER A 41 -4.59 14.56 7.45
CA SER A 41 -4.45 13.79 6.21
C SER A 41 -3.31 14.33 5.34
N THR A 42 -3.04 15.64 5.40
CA THR A 42 -1.89 16.23 4.69
C THR A 42 -0.55 15.80 5.29
N PHE A 43 -0.47 15.68 6.62
CA PHE A 43 0.70 15.14 7.30
C PHE A 43 0.92 13.67 6.95
N LEU A 44 -0.15 12.86 6.91
CA LEU A 44 -0.07 11.47 6.44
C LEU A 44 0.43 11.39 5.00
N LYS A 45 -0.08 12.23 4.09
CA LYS A 45 0.40 12.31 2.69
C LYS A 45 1.88 12.67 2.57
N ILE A 46 2.40 13.51 3.46
CA ILE A 46 3.84 13.79 3.52
C ILE A 46 4.62 12.59 4.05
N LEU A 47 4.10 11.88 5.06
CA LEU A 47 4.73 10.65 5.56
C LEU A 47 4.81 9.57 4.47
N THR A 48 3.80 9.49 3.60
CA THR A 48 3.71 8.51 2.50
C THR A 48 4.43 8.96 1.23
N GLY A 49 4.93 10.20 1.18
CA GLY A 49 5.63 10.76 0.03
C GLY A 49 4.72 11.21 -1.12
N GLU A 50 3.40 11.29 -0.91
CA GLU A 50 2.44 11.81 -1.89
C GLU A 50 2.52 13.34 -2.06
N ILE A 51 2.97 14.04 -1.03
CA ILE A 51 3.14 15.50 -1.02
C ILE A 51 4.52 15.84 -0.47
N ASP A 52 5.24 16.72 -1.15
CA ASP A 52 6.49 17.27 -0.65
C ASP A 52 6.24 18.34 0.43
N PRO A 53 7.00 18.33 1.54
CA PRO A 53 6.96 19.40 2.51
C PRO A 53 7.58 20.69 1.95
N THR A 54 7.22 21.83 2.53
CA THR A 54 7.84 23.11 2.18
C THR A 54 9.26 23.22 2.77
N ALA A 55 9.49 22.62 3.93
CA ALA A 55 10.80 22.51 4.57
C ALA A 55 10.87 21.27 5.46
N GLY A 56 12.09 20.85 5.79
CA GLY A 56 12.34 19.64 6.59
C GLY A 56 12.24 18.37 5.76
N GLN A 57 12.22 17.22 6.44
CA GLN A 57 12.19 15.92 5.77
C GLN A 57 11.58 14.83 6.64
N VAL A 58 11.04 13.81 5.97
CA VAL A 58 10.67 12.52 6.55
C VAL A 58 11.74 11.51 6.15
N VAL A 59 12.28 10.79 7.14
CA VAL A 59 13.29 9.75 6.93
C VAL A 59 12.70 8.43 7.39
N ILE A 60 12.57 7.50 6.46
CA ILE A 60 12.22 6.10 6.72
C ILE A 60 13.53 5.31 6.72
N GLU A 61 13.69 4.44 7.71
CA GLU A 61 14.85 3.54 7.79
C GLU A 61 15.01 2.72 6.48
N PRO A 62 16.23 2.64 5.91
CA PRO A 62 16.46 1.92 4.65
C PRO A 62 16.00 0.47 4.71
N GLY A 63 15.39 0.02 3.61
CA GLY A 63 14.87 -1.36 3.49
C GLY A 63 13.53 -1.61 4.19
N LYS A 64 12.94 -0.61 4.86
CA LYS A 64 11.60 -0.72 5.44
C LYS A 64 10.50 -0.45 4.41
N ARG A 65 9.49 -1.32 4.38
CA ARG A 65 8.32 -1.16 3.50
C ARG A 65 7.19 -0.44 4.23
N MET A 66 6.72 0.65 3.64
CA MET A 66 5.51 1.34 4.07
C MET A 66 4.34 0.95 3.18
N ALA A 67 3.19 0.68 3.80
CA ALA A 67 1.92 0.49 3.12
C ALA A 67 0.89 1.49 3.63
N VAL A 68 -0.06 1.86 2.76
CA VAL A 68 -1.01 2.94 2.99
C VAL A 68 -2.40 2.45 2.65
N LEU A 69 -3.33 2.59 3.58
CA LEU A 69 -4.75 2.48 3.31
C LEU A 69 -5.29 3.87 2.96
N LYS A 70 -5.57 4.09 1.67
CA LYS A 70 -6.17 5.34 1.18
C LYS A 70 -7.68 5.33 1.37
N GLN A 71 -8.27 6.52 1.51
CA GLN A 71 -9.72 6.70 1.62
C GLN A 71 -10.49 6.41 0.31
N ASN A 72 -9.84 6.47 -0.85
CA ASN A 72 -10.54 6.32 -2.12
C ASN A 72 -10.76 4.84 -2.47
N HIS A 73 -11.91 4.30 -2.07
CA HIS A 73 -12.26 2.90 -2.29
C HIS A 73 -12.56 2.52 -3.75
N PHE A 74 -12.64 3.49 -4.66
CA PHE A 74 -13.01 3.29 -6.07
C PHE A 74 -11.80 3.20 -7.01
N GLU A 75 -10.57 3.37 -6.50
CA GLU A 75 -9.34 3.36 -7.33
C GLU A 75 -9.13 2.02 -8.07
N PHE A 76 -9.72 0.93 -7.57
CA PHE A 76 -9.52 -0.44 -8.07
C PHE A 76 -10.78 -1.09 -8.65
N ASP A 77 -11.83 -0.32 -8.97
CA ASP A 77 -13.16 -0.86 -9.34
C ASP A 77 -13.14 -1.89 -10.49
N ASP A 78 -12.22 -1.74 -11.44
CA ASP A 78 -12.05 -2.63 -12.60
C ASP A 78 -10.99 -3.72 -12.40
N VAL A 79 -10.50 -3.91 -11.18
CA VAL A 79 -9.50 -4.93 -10.84
C VAL A 79 -10.18 -6.09 -10.10
N PRO A 80 -9.82 -7.36 -10.37
CA PRO A 80 -10.24 -8.49 -9.56
C PRO A 80 -9.86 -8.31 -8.09
N VAL A 81 -10.69 -8.84 -7.18
CA VAL A 81 -10.48 -8.71 -5.73
C VAL A 81 -9.13 -9.29 -5.29
N LEU A 82 -8.78 -10.48 -5.78
CA LEU A 82 -7.53 -11.15 -5.42
C LEU A 82 -6.30 -10.38 -5.92
N ASP A 83 -6.35 -9.87 -7.15
CA ASP A 83 -5.28 -9.04 -7.74
C ASP A 83 -5.14 -7.72 -6.97
N THR A 84 -6.25 -7.10 -6.58
CA THR A 84 -6.27 -5.87 -5.78
C THR A 84 -5.46 -6.04 -4.49
N VAL A 85 -5.55 -7.21 -3.83
CA VAL A 85 -4.77 -7.50 -2.63
C VAL A 85 -3.27 -7.62 -2.95
N ILE A 86 -2.92 -8.36 -4.00
CA ILE A 86 -1.52 -8.56 -4.39
C ILE A 86 -0.85 -7.23 -4.80
N MET A 87 -1.60 -6.32 -5.42
CA MET A 87 -1.13 -4.97 -5.77
C MET A 87 -0.62 -4.17 -4.56
N GLY A 88 -1.01 -4.53 -3.33
CA GLY A 88 -0.47 -3.96 -2.10
C GLY A 88 1.03 -4.19 -1.90
N HIS A 89 1.59 -5.19 -2.59
CA HIS A 89 3.03 -5.39 -2.70
C HIS A 89 3.52 -5.00 -4.10
N ALA A 90 3.62 -3.69 -4.36
CA ALA A 90 3.92 -3.10 -5.67
C ALA A 90 5.09 -3.77 -6.43
N LYS A 91 6.22 -4.05 -5.75
CA LYS A 91 7.39 -4.72 -6.37
C LYS A 91 7.07 -6.14 -6.85
N LEU A 92 6.26 -6.87 -6.09
CA LEU A 92 5.87 -8.25 -6.42
C LEU A 92 4.90 -8.24 -7.60
N TRP A 93 3.91 -7.36 -7.56
CA TRP A 93 2.97 -7.15 -8.66
C TRP A 93 3.68 -6.77 -9.96
N GLN A 94 4.64 -5.84 -9.90
CA GLN A 94 5.45 -5.48 -11.07
C GLN A 94 6.20 -6.68 -11.64
N ILE A 95 6.84 -7.48 -10.79
CA ILE A 95 7.55 -8.68 -11.21
C ILE A 95 6.60 -9.71 -11.84
N MET A 96 5.39 -9.89 -11.31
CA MET A 96 4.37 -10.76 -11.92
C MET A 96 4.03 -10.31 -13.34
N GLN A 97 3.70 -9.02 -13.51
CA GLN A 97 3.34 -8.45 -14.81
C GLN A 97 4.51 -8.53 -15.82
N GLU A 98 5.74 -8.26 -15.36
CA GLU A 98 6.92 -8.34 -16.22
C GLU A 98 7.23 -9.78 -16.65
N LYS A 99 7.11 -10.75 -15.74
CA LYS A 99 7.28 -12.17 -16.06
C LYS A 99 6.27 -12.64 -17.09
N ASP A 100 4.99 -12.35 -16.87
CA ASP A 100 3.91 -12.72 -17.79
C ASP A 100 4.14 -12.09 -19.18
N ALA A 101 4.53 -10.82 -19.22
CA ALA A 101 4.85 -10.14 -20.47
C ALA A 101 6.07 -10.74 -21.19
N ILE A 102 7.12 -11.14 -20.46
CA ILE A 102 8.31 -11.77 -21.03
C ILE A 102 7.95 -13.15 -21.62
N TYR A 103 7.23 -13.99 -20.89
CA TYR A 103 6.84 -15.31 -21.37
C TYR A 103 5.81 -15.29 -22.49
N ALA A 104 5.02 -14.21 -22.61
CA ALA A 104 4.08 -14.01 -23.72
C ALA A 104 4.74 -13.57 -25.04
N LYS A 105 6.04 -13.23 -25.05
CA LYS A 105 6.73 -12.78 -26.26
C LYS A 105 6.82 -13.89 -27.32
N PRO A 106 6.30 -13.68 -28.54
CA PRO A 106 6.43 -14.66 -29.63
C PRO A 106 7.88 -14.87 -30.09
N ASP A 107 8.72 -13.86 -29.91
CA ASP A 107 10.12 -13.78 -30.33
C ASP A 107 11.09 -13.83 -29.13
N PHE A 108 10.76 -14.62 -28.11
CA PHE A 108 11.57 -14.79 -26.90
C PHE A 108 13.04 -15.06 -27.21
N SER A 109 13.92 -14.20 -26.70
CA SER A 109 15.37 -14.23 -26.95
C SER A 109 16.18 -14.75 -25.75
N GLU A 110 17.47 -15.01 -25.94
CA GLU A 110 18.38 -15.34 -24.82
C GLU A 110 18.45 -14.22 -23.77
N VAL A 111 18.36 -12.95 -24.19
CA VAL A 111 18.35 -11.79 -23.28
C VAL A 111 17.08 -11.78 -22.42
N ASP A 112 15.93 -12.14 -23.01
CA ASP A 112 14.69 -12.31 -22.26
C ASP A 112 14.80 -13.46 -21.25
N GLY A 113 15.48 -14.55 -21.63
CA GLY A 113 15.77 -15.67 -20.72
C GLY A 113 16.61 -15.27 -19.50
N VAL A 114 17.64 -14.45 -19.69
CA VAL A 114 18.44 -13.91 -18.57
C VAL A 114 17.57 -13.05 -17.66
N LYS A 115 16.81 -12.10 -18.23
CA LYS A 115 15.92 -11.23 -17.45
C LYS A 115 14.84 -12.02 -16.71
N ALA A 116 14.23 -13.01 -17.36
CA ALA A 116 13.26 -13.90 -16.73
C ALA A 116 13.88 -14.62 -15.53
N SER A 117 15.12 -15.13 -15.65
CA SER A 117 15.81 -15.79 -14.54
C SER A 117 16.07 -14.86 -13.35
N GLU A 118 16.43 -13.59 -13.59
CA GLU A 118 16.61 -12.60 -12.53
C GLU A 118 15.28 -12.31 -11.81
N LEU A 119 14.22 -12.09 -12.58
CA LEU A 119 12.87 -11.86 -12.05
C LEU A 119 12.33 -13.08 -11.30
N GLU A 120 12.61 -14.30 -11.77
CA GLU A 120 12.25 -15.55 -11.08
C GLU A 120 12.90 -15.65 -9.71
N HIS A 121 14.17 -15.26 -9.61
CA HIS A 121 14.88 -15.24 -8.35
C HIS A 121 14.23 -14.26 -7.36
N GLU A 122 14.02 -13.01 -7.77
CA GLU A 122 13.37 -12.00 -6.93
C GLU A 122 11.93 -12.38 -6.56
N PHE A 123 11.18 -12.97 -7.50
CA PHE A 123 9.84 -13.48 -7.26
C PHE A 123 9.84 -14.57 -6.18
N SER A 124 10.80 -15.48 -6.22
CA SER A 124 10.95 -16.53 -5.22
C SER A 124 11.35 -15.96 -3.85
N GLU A 125 12.25 -14.97 -3.79
CA GLU A 125 12.66 -14.34 -2.53
C GLU A 125 11.49 -13.64 -1.82
N MET A 126 10.54 -13.08 -2.59
CA MET A 126 9.33 -12.44 -2.06
C MET A 126 8.17 -13.41 -1.84
N ASN A 127 8.42 -14.73 -1.85
CA ASN A 127 7.38 -15.75 -1.70
C ASN A 127 6.26 -15.67 -2.76
N GLY A 128 6.58 -15.20 -3.96
CA GLY A 128 5.60 -14.90 -5.01
C GLY A 128 4.75 -16.10 -5.44
N TRP A 129 5.28 -17.32 -5.35
CA TRP A 129 4.55 -18.55 -5.66
C TRP A 129 3.35 -18.81 -4.74
N ASN A 130 3.38 -18.26 -3.52
CA ASN A 130 2.29 -18.36 -2.56
C ASN A 130 1.40 -17.12 -2.57
N ALA A 131 1.70 -16.09 -3.37
CA ALA A 131 1.01 -14.79 -3.32
C ALA A 131 -0.51 -14.90 -3.43
N GLN A 132 -1.01 -15.73 -4.35
CA GLN A 132 -2.45 -15.92 -4.52
C GLN A 132 -3.09 -16.62 -3.32
N SER A 133 -2.47 -17.68 -2.83
CA SER A 133 -2.94 -18.42 -1.65
C SER A 133 -2.92 -17.55 -0.39
N ASP A 134 -1.85 -16.77 -0.21
CA ASP A 134 -1.69 -15.84 0.90
C ASP A 134 -2.74 -14.71 0.83
N ALA A 135 -3.01 -14.17 -0.37
CA ALA A 135 -4.04 -13.17 -0.58
C ALA A 135 -5.44 -13.73 -0.29
N ALA A 136 -5.77 -14.92 -0.79
CA ALA A 136 -7.04 -15.60 -0.55
C ALA A 136 -7.26 -15.91 0.94
N ALA A 137 -6.21 -16.37 1.64
CA ALA A 137 -6.25 -16.61 3.08
C ALA A 137 -6.49 -15.31 3.87
N LEU A 138 -5.82 -14.23 3.47
CA LEU A 138 -5.98 -12.90 4.09
C LEU A 138 -7.40 -12.37 3.92
N LEU A 139 -7.96 -12.46 2.71
CA LEU A 139 -9.34 -12.09 2.41
C LEU A 139 -10.34 -12.90 3.25
N SER A 140 -10.13 -14.22 3.33
CA SER A 140 -10.99 -15.11 4.13
C SER A 140 -10.97 -14.76 5.61
N ASN A 141 -9.79 -14.44 6.16
CA ASN A 141 -9.63 -14.00 7.56
C ASN A 141 -10.34 -12.67 7.85
N LEU A 142 -10.51 -11.82 6.84
CA LEU A 142 -11.27 -10.57 6.92
C LEU A 142 -12.77 -10.75 6.58
N GLY A 143 -13.21 -11.98 6.36
CA GLY A 143 -14.60 -12.33 6.10
C GLY A 143 -15.06 -12.05 4.67
N ILE A 144 -14.14 -12.04 3.70
CA ILE A 144 -14.45 -12.05 2.26
C ILE A 144 -14.43 -13.50 1.78
N THR A 145 -15.60 -14.00 1.40
CA THR A 145 -15.81 -15.39 0.97
C THR A 145 -15.19 -15.65 -0.41
N GLU A 146 -14.83 -16.92 -0.66
CA GLU A 146 -14.09 -17.35 -1.87
C GLU A 146 -14.84 -17.05 -3.17
N ASP A 147 -16.18 -17.08 -3.15
CA ASP A 147 -17.02 -16.72 -4.31
C ASP A 147 -16.83 -15.27 -4.77
N LEU A 148 -16.32 -14.40 -3.90
CA LEU A 148 -16.06 -12.99 -4.19
C LEU A 148 -14.63 -12.74 -4.70
N HIS A 149 -13.70 -13.68 -4.53
CA HIS A 149 -12.26 -13.44 -4.77
C HIS A 149 -11.94 -13.15 -6.25
N TYR A 150 -12.73 -13.70 -7.16
CA TYR A 150 -12.57 -13.55 -8.60
C TYR A 150 -13.51 -12.52 -9.23
N LEU A 151 -14.36 -11.88 -8.43
CA LEU A 151 -15.16 -10.75 -8.88
C LEU A 151 -14.30 -9.51 -9.00
N HIS A 152 -14.77 -8.54 -9.78
CA HIS A 152 -14.19 -7.21 -9.82
C HIS A 152 -14.61 -6.41 -8.58
N MET A 153 -13.76 -5.49 -8.13
CA MET A 153 -14.03 -4.65 -6.96
C MET A 153 -15.37 -3.91 -7.04
N HIS A 154 -15.81 -3.43 -8.21
CA HIS A 154 -17.10 -2.76 -8.35
C HIS A 154 -18.32 -3.62 -8.00
N ALA A 155 -18.19 -4.95 -8.01
CA ALA A 155 -19.26 -5.87 -7.63
C ALA A 155 -19.44 -6.00 -6.11
N LEU A 156 -18.47 -5.49 -5.32
CA LEU A 156 -18.52 -5.53 -3.86
C LEU A 156 -19.29 -4.34 -3.27
N ASN A 157 -19.90 -4.56 -2.12
CA ASN A 157 -20.45 -3.48 -1.30
C ASN A 157 -19.34 -2.68 -0.58
N GLY A 158 -19.68 -1.52 0.00
CA GLY A 158 -18.70 -0.63 0.65
C GLY A 158 -17.86 -1.33 1.73
N ASN A 159 -18.51 -2.03 2.67
CA ASN A 159 -17.82 -2.75 3.76
C ASN A 159 -16.87 -3.83 3.22
N GLN A 160 -17.26 -4.53 2.15
CA GLN A 160 -16.42 -5.51 1.49
C GLN A 160 -15.21 -4.84 0.82
N LYS A 161 -15.40 -3.74 0.09
CA LYS A 161 -14.29 -2.98 -0.52
C LYS A 161 -13.28 -2.55 0.54
N VAL A 162 -13.73 -2.02 1.67
CA VAL A 162 -12.86 -1.61 2.78
C VAL A 162 -12.02 -2.78 3.31
N ARG A 163 -12.63 -3.95 3.50
CA ARG A 163 -11.93 -5.16 3.93
C ARG A 163 -10.89 -5.63 2.90
N VAL A 164 -11.20 -5.55 1.60
CA VAL A 164 -10.23 -5.87 0.54
C VAL A 164 -9.06 -4.87 0.55
N LEU A 165 -9.33 -3.58 0.74
CA LEU A 165 -8.29 -2.56 0.80
C LEU A 165 -7.44 -2.68 2.07
N LEU A 166 -8.03 -3.09 3.19
CA LEU A 166 -7.29 -3.44 4.39
C LEU A 166 -6.38 -4.65 4.13
N ALA A 167 -6.88 -5.69 3.45
CA ALA A 167 -6.09 -6.84 3.03
C ALA A 167 -4.93 -6.40 2.14
N GLN A 168 -5.19 -5.56 1.13
CA GLN A 168 -4.15 -4.97 0.27
C GLN A 168 -3.09 -4.25 1.10
N ALA A 169 -3.49 -3.38 2.04
CA ALA A 169 -2.55 -2.58 2.82
C ALA A 169 -1.64 -3.45 3.72
N ILE A 170 -2.11 -4.60 4.21
CA ILE A 170 -1.31 -5.49 5.06
C ILE A 170 -0.63 -6.64 4.29
N PHE A 171 -0.96 -6.82 3.01
CA PHE A 171 -0.40 -7.89 2.19
C PHE A 171 1.12 -7.78 2.07
N GLY A 172 1.80 -8.93 2.22
CA GLY A 172 3.26 -9.03 2.18
C GLY A 172 3.99 -8.50 3.43
N ASN A 173 3.29 -8.36 4.57
CA ASN A 173 3.85 -7.97 5.88
C ASN A 173 4.66 -6.64 5.86
N PRO A 174 4.01 -5.47 5.71
CA PRO A 174 4.71 -4.20 5.69
C PRO A 174 5.32 -3.89 7.06
N ASP A 175 6.43 -3.18 7.08
CA ASP A 175 7.04 -2.72 8.34
C ASP A 175 6.30 -1.54 8.96
N ILE A 176 5.67 -0.72 8.12
CA ILE A 176 4.97 0.50 8.51
C ILE A 176 3.61 0.52 7.82
N LEU A 177 2.54 0.67 8.59
CA LEU A 177 1.18 0.79 8.08
C LEU A 177 0.62 2.18 8.41
N VAL A 178 0.22 2.90 7.37
CA VAL A 178 -0.44 4.22 7.50
C VAL A 178 -1.91 4.05 7.14
N LEU A 179 -2.79 4.43 8.06
CA LEU A 179 -4.24 4.30 7.90
C LEU A 179 -4.87 5.70 7.99
N ASP A 180 -5.44 6.19 6.89
CA ASP A 180 -6.17 7.47 6.87
C ASP A 180 -7.67 7.19 7.06
N GLU A 181 -8.17 7.44 8.27
CA GLU A 181 -9.56 7.21 8.70
C GLU A 181 -10.11 5.80 8.40
N PRO A 182 -9.45 4.72 8.88
CA PRO A 182 -9.80 3.34 8.54
C PRO A 182 -11.19 2.90 9.03
N THR A 183 -11.82 3.66 9.93
CA THR A 183 -13.06 3.29 10.61
C THR A 183 -14.32 3.95 10.04
N ASN A 184 -14.21 4.89 9.09
CA ASN A 184 -15.39 5.64 8.62
C ASN A 184 -16.45 4.76 7.94
N ASP A 185 -16.03 3.65 7.33
CA ASP A 185 -16.88 2.76 6.54
C ASP A 185 -16.86 1.31 7.08
N LEU A 186 -16.37 1.11 8.31
CA LEU A 186 -16.48 -0.17 9.01
C LEU A 186 -17.62 -0.06 10.01
N ASP A 187 -18.75 -0.72 9.71
CA ASP A 187 -19.81 -0.92 10.71
C ASP A 187 -19.21 -1.63 11.94
N LEU A 188 -19.41 -1.03 13.13
CA LEU A 188 -19.09 -1.60 14.44
C LEU A 188 -20.03 -2.75 14.82
#